data_AF-A0ABC9WPW4-F1
#
_entry.id   AF-A0ABC9WPW4-F1
#
_cell.length_a   1.000
_cell.length_b   1.000
_cell.length_c   1.000
_cell.angle_alpha   90.00
_cell.angle_beta   90.00
_cell.angle_gamma   90.00
#
_symmetry.space_group_name_H-M   'P 1'
#
loop_
_entity.id
_entity.type
_entity.pdbx_description
1 polymer ?
#
loop_
_entity_poly.entity_id
_entity_poly.type
_entity_poly.pdbx_seq_one_letter_code
_entity_poly.pdbx_strand_id
1 'polypeptide(L)'
;MDIRSEQQNSPKLFCPKDRVLDIEAIYSVIDDAKQFVYIAVMDYLPIVIDTNAKRYWPYLDGKIREALVLRSIKVRLLISFSRDTDPLTFNFVSSLKAICTEVPSCSLKVKFFDLEEESACFLKEQKNTSLPKLNRNKYMVTDGAAYIGNFDWVGNAFTQNAGAGLVINQADAGNSTSIIKQLKAVFERDWYSHYAKSLQPTKIPNCFNHKLNKATSNKTAMSNVN
;
A
#
# COMPACT_ATOMS: atom_id res chain seq x y z
N MET A 1 -22.51 10.02 -15.44
CA MET A 1 -21.12 9.72 -15.02
C MET A 1 -20.70 10.84 -14.10
N ASP A 2 -20.85 10.65 -12.79
CA ASP A 2 -20.40 11.65 -11.81
C ASP A 2 -18.91 11.43 -11.54
N ILE A 3 -18.08 12.32 -12.09
CA ILE A 3 -16.65 12.36 -11.82
C ILE A 3 -16.46 13.37 -10.69
N ARG A 4 -16.21 12.91 -9.46
CA ARG A 4 -15.79 13.79 -8.37
C ARG A 4 -14.28 13.91 -8.38
N SER A 5 -13.77 14.96 -9.01
CA SER A 5 -12.35 15.31 -8.93
C SER A 5 -12.02 15.94 -7.57
N GLU A 6 -11.12 15.33 -6.79
CA GLU A 6 -10.74 15.81 -5.45
C GLU A 6 -9.22 16.15 -5.43
N GLN A 7 -8.86 17.37 -5.81
CA GLN A 7 -7.48 17.86 -5.71
C GLN A 7 -7.19 18.46 -4.32
N GLN A 8 -6.04 18.13 -3.68
CA GLN A 8 -5.52 18.84 -2.50
C GLN A 8 -4.12 19.42 -2.80
N ASN A 9 -3.93 20.73 -2.58
CA ASN A 9 -2.65 21.44 -2.72
C ASN A 9 -2.40 22.37 -1.50
N SER A 10 -3.07 22.19 -0.36
CA SER A 10 -3.00 23.16 0.76
C SER A 10 -3.17 22.53 2.15
N PRO A 11 -2.56 23.12 3.21
CA PRO A 11 -2.72 22.69 4.60
C PRO A 11 -4.19 22.60 5.03
N LYS A 12 -4.52 21.72 5.99
CA LYS A 12 -5.91 21.45 6.45
C LYS A 12 -6.73 22.71 6.74
N LEU A 13 -6.11 23.77 7.28
CA LEU A 13 -6.76 25.06 7.58
C LEU A 13 -7.32 25.78 6.34
N PHE A 14 -6.79 25.49 5.15
CA PHE A 14 -7.15 26.15 3.89
C PHE A 14 -8.02 25.26 2.98
N CYS A 15 -8.52 24.13 3.48
CA CYS A 15 -9.46 23.29 2.73
C CYS A 15 -10.88 23.91 2.77
N PRO A 16 -11.48 24.23 1.61
CA PRO A 16 -12.92 24.48 1.48
C PRO A 16 -13.72 23.35 2.10
N LYS A 17 -14.86 23.69 2.71
CA LYS A 17 -15.75 22.74 3.40
C LYS A 17 -16.30 21.63 2.50
N ASP A 18 -16.24 21.84 1.19
CA ASP A 18 -16.80 20.95 0.18
C ASP A 18 -15.78 19.89 -0.31
N ARG A 19 -14.58 19.84 0.30
CA ARG A 19 -13.52 18.85 -0.02
C ARG A 19 -13.39 17.80 1.10
N VAL A 20 -13.27 16.54 0.70
CA VAL A 20 -13.00 15.40 1.58
C VAL A 20 -11.49 15.17 1.66
N LEU A 21 -10.99 14.71 2.80
CA LEU A 21 -9.57 14.33 2.92
C LEU A 21 -9.34 13.00 2.17
N ASP A 22 -8.23 12.86 1.42
CA ASP A 22 -7.86 11.63 0.70
C ASP A 22 -8.06 10.37 1.56
N ILE A 23 -7.72 10.46 2.84
CA ILE A 23 -7.83 9.35 3.78
C ILE A 23 -9.29 8.99 4.12
N GLU A 24 -10.17 9.98 4.24
CA GLU A 24 -11.60 9.78 4.49
C GLU A 24 -12.30 9.22 3.24
N ALA A 25 -11.90 9.68 2.06
CA ALA A 25 -12.35 9.13 0.79
C ALA A 25 -11.98 7.65 0.65
N ILE A 26 -10.74 7.27 1.01
CA ILE A 26 -10.31 5.87 1.05
C ILE A 26 -11.15 5.06 2.04
N TYR A 27 -11.44 5.59 3.23
CA TYR A 27 -12.28 4.91 4.22
C TYR A 27 -13.69 4.66 3.69
N SER A 28 -14.32 5.67 3.09
CA SER A 28 -15.65 5.53 2.50
C SER A 28 -15.68 4.43 1.43
N VAL A 29 -14.69 4.38 0.53
CA VAL A 29 -14.62 3.35 -0.52
C VAL A 29 -14.49 1.94 0.07
N ILE A 30 -13.70 1.76 1.14
CA ILE A 30 -13.58 0.47 1.84
C ILE A 30 -14.89 0.13 2.59
N ASP A 31 -15.49 1.11 3.26
CA ASP A 31 -16.72 0.97 4.03
C ASP A 31 -17.92 0.65 3.13
N ASP A 32 -17.92 1.11 1.88
CA ASP A 32 -19.02 0.85 0.94
C ASP A 32 -18.89 -0.49 0.20
N ALA A 33 -17.69 -1.04 0.03
CA ALA A 33 -17.42 -2.28 -0.70
C ALA A 33 -18.22 -3.48 -0.17
N LYS A 34 -18.90 -4.24 -1.03
CA LYS A 34 -19.76 -5.37 -0.60
C LYS A 34 -19.17 -6.74 -0.91
N GLN A 35 -18.22 -6.83 -1.85
CA GLN A 35 -17.70 -8.12 -2.30
C GLN A 35 -16.17 -8.20 -2.19
N PHE A 36 -15.47 -7.16 -2.63
CA PHE A 36 -14.01 -7.18 -2.65
C PHE A 36 -13.39 -5.79 -2.52
N VAL A 37 -12.15 -5.78 -2.04
CA VAL A 37 -11.28 -4.61 -2.03
C VAL A 37 -9.90 -5.06 -2.53
N TYR A 38 -9.52 -4.59 -3.72
CA TYR A 38 -8.22 -4.88 -4.32
C TYR A 38 -7.36 -3.63 -4.28
N ILE A 39 -6.18 -3.72 -3.68
CA ILE A 39 -5.30 -2.60 -3.35
C ILE A 39 -3.95 -2.83 -3.99
N ALA A 40 -3.48 -1.86 -4.80
CA ALA A 40 -2.14 -1.86 -5.37
C ALA A 40 -1.39 -0.59 -4.94
N VAL A 41 -0.33 -0.79 -4.14
CA VAL A 41 0.44 0.27 -3.49
C VAL A 41 1.93 0.02 -3.62
N MET A 42 2.74 1.08 -3.62
CA MET A 42 4.20 0.92 -3.55
C MET A 42 4.60 0.45 -2.17
N ASP A 43 4.12 1.15 -1.13
CA ASP A 43 4.41 0.85 0.27
C ASP A 43 3.13 0.69 1.09
N TYR A 44 3.15 -0.29 2.01
CA TYR A 44 2.14 -0.49 3.04
C TYR A 44 2.83 -0.58 4.40
N LEU A 45 2.70 0.47 5.20
CA LEU A 45 3.38 0.59 6.48
C LEU A 45 2.54 1.46 7.44
N PRO A 46 1.68 0.85 8.28
CA PRO A 46 0.75 1.56 9.16
C PRO A 46 1.48 2.16 10.39
N ILE A 47 2.45 3.03 10.12
CA ILE A 47 3.29 3.72 11.09
C ILE A 47 3.40 5.18 10.69
N VAL A 48 3.46 6.04 11.71
CA VAL A 48 3.95 7.41 11.57
C VAL A 48 5.31 7.51 12.26
N ILE A 49 6.27 8.12 11.58
CA ILE A 49 7.55 8.54 12.11
C ILE A 49 7.51 10.05 12.31
N ASP A 50 7.69 10.49 13.54
CA ASP A 50 7.90 11.88 13.90
C ASP A 50 9.37 12.05 14.34
N THR A 51 9.81 13.29 14.51
CA THR A 51 11.18 13.67 14.90
C THR A 51 11.79 12.81 16.02
N ASN A 52 11.00 12.36 16.99
CA ASN A 52 11.48 11.61 18.15
C ASN A 52 10.81 10.24 18.38
N ALA A 53 9.85 9.82 17.54
CA ALA A 53 9.07 8.62 17.83
C ALA A 53 8.50 7.91 16.59
N LYS A 54 8.56 6.58 16.62
CA LYS A 54 7.82 5.69 15.71
C LYS A 54 6.54 5.27 16.42
N ARG A 55 5.38 5.58 15.85
CA ARG A 55 4.06 5.29 16.44
C ARG A 55 3.24 4.43 15.47
N TYR A 56 2.50 3.47 16.00
CA TYR A 56 1.51 2.72 15.21
C TYR A 56 0.38 3.66 14.78
N TRP A 57 -0.01 3.58 13.52
CA TRP A 57 -1.06 4.39 12.93
C TRP A 57 -2.17 3.46 12.42
N PRO A 58 -3.20 3.21 13.25
CA PRO A 58 -4.11 2.07 13.07
C PRO A 58 -5.18 2.30 12.01
N TYR A 59 -5.43 3.53 11.56
CA TYR A 59 -6.71 3.86 10.95
C TYR A 59 -6.97 3.14 9.63
N LEU A 60 -6.05 3.21 8.67
CA LEU A 60 -6.19 2.52 7.37
C LEU A 60 -6.07 1.00 7.51
N ASP A 61 -5.15 0.54 8.35
CA ASP A 61 -4.98 -0.89 8.67
C ASP A 61 -6.25 -1.48 9.33
N GLY A 62 -6.86 -0.72 10.24
CA GLY A 62 -8.10 -1.05 10.93
C GLY A 62 -9.25 -1.23 9.96
N LYS A 63 -9.38 -0.37 8.94
CA LYS A 63 -10.41 -0.53 7.89
C LYS A 63 -10.25 -1.82 7.08
N ILE A 64 -9.02 -2.22 6.78
CA ILE A 64 -8.75 -3.50 6.11
C ILE A 64 -9.15 -4.68 7.03
N ARG A 65 -8.76 -4.62 8.31
CA ARG A 65 -9.09 -5.66 9.30
C ARG A 65 -10.59 -5.79 9.51
N GLU A 66 -11.29 -4.67 9.63
CA GLU A 66 -12.74 -4.61 9.77
C GLU A 66 -13.44 -5.24 8.57
N ALA A 67 -13.04 -4.85 7.35
CA ALA A 67 -13.60 -5.42 6.11
C ALA A 67 -13.40 -6.94 6.03
N LEU A 68 -12.22 -7.43 6.43
CA LEU A 68 -11.89 -8.85 6.45
C LEU A 68 -12.73 -9.66 7.44
N VAL A 69 -12.78 -9.20 8.70
CA VAL A 69 -13.29 -10.02 9.82
C VAL A 69 -14.77 -9.80 10.06
N LEU A 70 -15.24 -8.55 10.04
CA LEU A 70 -16.62 -8.23 10.41
C LEU A 70 -17.56 -8.28 9.21
N ARG A 71 -17.04 -8.09 8.01
CA ARG A 71 -17.84 -7.95 6.78
C ARG A 71 -17.55 -9.03 5.73
N SER A 72 -16.60 -9.92 6.00
CA SER A 72 -16.23 -11.04 5.11
C SER A 72 -15.90 -10.60 3.68
N ILE A 73 -15.30 -9.42 3.54
CA ILE A 73 -14.90 -8.86 2.25
C ILE A 73 -13.62 -9.52 1.75
N LYS A 74 -13.56 -9.83 0.46
CA LYS A 74 -12.34 -10.37 -0.17
C LYS A 74 -11.31 -9.28 -0.38
N VAL A 75 -10.18 -9.37 0.32
CA VAL A 75 -9.08 -8.41 0.16
C VAL A 75 -7.92 -9.04 -0.60
N ARG A 76 -7.45 -8.33 -1.64
CA ARG A 76 -6.17 -8.61 -2.30
C ARG A 76 -5.26 -7.41 -2.18
N LEU A 77 -4.09 -7.60 -1.58
CA LEU A 77 -3.09 -6.55 -1.41
C LEU A 77 -1.87 -6.87 -2.27
N LEU A 78 -1.58 -6.00 -3.23
CA LEU A 78 -0.41 -6.06 -4.09
C LEU A 78 0.54 -4.92 -3.70
N ILE A 79 1.68 -5.27 -3.12
CA ILE A 79 2.66 -4.31 -2.59
C ILE A 79 3.91 -4.38 -3.46
N SER A 80 4.46 -3.26 -3.89
CA SER A 80 5.74 -3.29 -4.59
C SER A 80 6.87 -3.82 -3.69
N PHE A 81 7.82 -4.52 -4.28
CA PHE A 81 8.99 -5.02 -3.58
C PHE A 81 10.27 -4.51 -4.21
N SER A 82 11.17 -4.07 -3.34
CA SER A 82 12.55 -3.70 -3.65
C SER A 82 13.43 -3.85 -2.40
N ARG A 83 14.74 -3.64 -2.55
CA ARG A 83 15.68 -3.55 -1.40
C ARG A 83 15.32 -2.48 -0.37
N ASP A 84 14.59 -1.44 -0.79
CA ASP A 84 14.28 -0.30 0.07
C ASP A 84 13.03 -0.53 0.92
N THR A 85 12.23 -1.56 0.61
CA THR A 85 11.05 -1.99 1.40
C THR A 85 11.40 -2.08 2.89
N ASP A 86 10.55 -1.49 3.75
CA ASP A 86 10.74 -1.55 5.20
C ASP A 86 10.49 -3.00 5.71
N PRO A 87 11.38 -3.58 6.53
CA PRO A 87 11.18 -4.91 7.11
C PRO A 87 9.83 -5.08 7.82
N LEU A 88 9.32 -4.03 8.45
CA LEU A 88 8.06 -4.09 9.18
C LEU A 88 6.85 -4.28 8.26
N THR A 89 6.94 -3.94 6.97
CA THR A 89 5.90 -4.27 5.98
C THR A 89 5.54 -5.75 6.05
N PHE A 90 6.52 -6.63 6.15
CA PHE A 90 6.30 -8.08 6.28
C PHE A 90 5.67 -8.48 7.61
N ASN A 91 5.99 -7.77 8.69
CA ASN A 91 5.39 -8.00 10.01
C ASN A 91 3.91 -7.60 10.02
N PHE A 92 3.56 -6.44 9.45
CA PHE A 92 2.16 -6.01 9.35
C PHE A 92 1.35 -6.90 8.41
N VAL A 93 1.93 -7.32 7.27
CA VAL A 93 1.30 -8.31 6.39
C VAL A 93 1.08 -9.64 7.11
N SER A 94 2.05 -10.11 7.90
CA SER A 94 1.90 -11.32 8.71
C SER A 94 0.80 -11.18 9.76
N SER A 95 0.72 -10.02 10.42
CA SER A 95 -0.35 -9.70 11.37
C SER A 95 -1.74 -9.68 10.70
N LEU A 96 -1.85 -9.12 9.49
CA LEU A 96 -3.08 -9.17 8.71
C LEU A 96 -3.46 -10.60 8.32
N LYS A 97 -2.49 -11.44 7.93
CA LYS A 97 -2.76 -12.86 7.61
C LYS A 97 -3.24 -13.64 8.84
N ALA A 98 -2.61 -13.40 9.99
CA ALA A 98 -2.93 -14.10 11.24
C ALA A 98 -4.35 -13.83 11.74
N ILE A 99 -4.94 -12.66 11.42
CA ILE A 99 -6.32 -12.35 11.80
C ILE A 99 -7.35 -13.28 11.13
N CYS A 100 -7.01 -13.87 9.99
CA CYS A 100 -7.88 -14.77 9.24
C CYS A 100 -7.76 -16.24 9.64
N THR A 101 -6.79 -16.63 10.49
CA THR A 101 -6.45 -18.05 10.72
C THR A 101 -7.64 -18.88 11.21
N GLU A 102 -8.47 -18.31 12.09
CA GLU A 102 -9.63 -18.99 12.70
C GLU A 102 -10.98 -18.39 12.25
N VAL A 103 -10.99 -17.60 11.18
CA VAL A 103 -12.19 -16.92 10.69
C VAL A 103 -12.53 -17.47 9.30
N PRO A 104 -13.46 -18.45 9.17
CA PRO A 104 -13.68 -19.18 7.93
C PRO A 104 -14.05 -18.31 6.72
N SER A 105 -14.73 -17.19 6.95
CA SER A 105 -15.15 -16.25 5.92
C SER A 105 -14.09 -15.19 5.56
N CYS A 106 -12.96 -15.15 6.29
CA CYS A 106 -11.90 -14.18 6.09
C CYS A 106 -11.09 -14.51 4.85
N SER A 107 -11.05 -13.59 3.87
CA SER A 107 -10.41 -13.83 2.58
C SER A 107 -9.36 -12.77 2.29
N LEU A 108 -8.17 -12.94 2.87
CA LEU A 108 -7.01 -12.11 2.58
C LEU A 108 -6.00 -12.86 1.69
N LYS A 109 -5.60 -12.23 0.58
CA LYS A 109 -4.40 -12.64 -0.17
C LYS A 109 -3.45 -11.45 -0.31
N VAL A 110 -2.17 -11.68 -0.09
CA VAL A 110 -1.12 -10.66 -0.26
C VAL A 110 -0.05 -11.20 -1.19
N LYS A 111 0.33 -10.38 -2.17
CA LYS A 111 1.45 -10.61 -3.07
C LYS A 111 2.36 -9.39 -3.10
N PHE A 112 3.63 -9.65 -3.38
CA PHE A 112 4.64 -8.64 -3.60
C PHE A 112 4.96 -8.56 -5.09
N PHE A 113 5.00 -7.36 -5.64
CA PHE A 113 5.26 -7.08 -7.05
C PHE A 113 6.73 -6.71 -7.23
N ASP A 114 7.51 -7.66 -7.73
CA ASP A 114 8.96 -7.53 -7.92
C ASP A 114 9.29 -7.46 -9.41
N LEU A 115 9.60 -6.26 -9.90
CA LEU A 115 9.99 -6.02 -11.29
C LEU A 115 11.43 -6.45 -11.61
N GLU A 116 12.22 -6.71 -10.58
CA GLU A 116 13.62 -7.11 -10.71
C GLU A 116 13.79 -8.63 -10.54
N GLU A 117 12.69 -9.38 -10.40
CA GLU A 117 12.66 -10.85 -10.38
C GLU A 117 13.76 -11.47 -9.51
N GLU A 118 13.76 -11.14 -8.22
CA GLU A 118 14.74 -11.57 -7.20
C GLU A 118 16.12 -10.90 -7.30
N SER A 119 16.41 -10.17 -8.38
CA SER A 119 17.62 -9.32 -8.48
C SER A 119 17.59 -8.06 -7.63
N ALA A 120 16.42 -7.70 -7.11
CA ALA A 120 16.26 -6.60 -6.15
C ALA A 120 17.22 -6.69 -4.95
N CYS A 121 17.55 -7.91 -4.50
CA CYS A 121 18.43 -8.15 -3.36
C CYS A 121 19.88 -8.49 -3.74
N PHE A 122 20.21 -8.64 -5.02
CA PHE A 122 21.57 -8.95 -5.46
C PHE A 122 22.34 -7.65 -5.77
N LEU A 123 23.46 -7.45 -5.06
CA LEU A 123 24.40 -6.37 -5.36
C LEU A 123 24.98 -6.61 -6.76
N LYS A 124 24.52 -5.84 -7.75
CA LYS A 124 25.40 -5.59 -8.89
C LYS A 124 26.43 -4.58 -8.42
N GLU A 125 27.71 -4.97 -8.39
CA GLU A 125 28.87 -4.05 -8.26
C GLU A 125 28.98 -3.04 -9.43
N GLN A 126 27.91 -2.87 -10.21
CA GLN A 126 27.88 -1.87 -11.26
C GLN A 126 27.46 -0.53 -10.67
N LYS A 127 28.35 0.45 -10.84
CA LYS A 127 28.14 1.91 -10.85
C LYS A 127 27.02 2.37 -11.81
N ASN A 128 25.96 1.60 -12.01
CA ASN A 128 24.82 2.03 -12.81
C ASN A 128 23.96 2.94 -11.96
N THR A 129 23.99 4.22 -12.32
CA THR A 129 23.16 5.32 -11.81
C THR A 129 21.68 5.19 -12.17
N SER A 130 21.21 4.02 -12.62
CA SER A 130 19.81 3.80 -12.98
C SER A 130 18.95 3.61 -11.74
N LEU A 131 17.86 4.38 -11.63
CA LEU A 131 16.86 4.26 -10.58
C LEU A 131 16.29 2.81 -10.56
N PRO A 132 16.07 2.20 -9.37
CA PRO A 132 15.46 0.87 -9.28
C PRO A 132 14.12 0.81 -10.04
N LYS A 133 13.88 -0.31 -10.74
CA LYS A 133 12.58 -0.52 -11.41
C LYS A 133 11.54 -0.82 -10.35
N LEU A 134 10.65 0.13 -10.11
CA LEU A 134 9.65 0.04 -9.05
C LEU A 134 8.26 0.31 -9.60
N ASN A 135 7.30 -0.56 -9.25
CA ASN A 135 5.90 -0.28 -9.45
C ASN A 135 5.45 0.78 -8.42
N ARG A 136 4.87 1.88 -8.88
CA ARG A 136 4.51 3.02 -8.02
C ARG A 136 3.01 3.22 -7.90
N ASN A 137 2.22 2.18 -8.17
CA ASN A 137 0.76 2.23 -8.08
C ASN A 137 0.32 2.76 -6.70
N LYS A 138 -0.75 3.55 -6.67
CA LYS A 138 -1.47 4.00 -5.47
C LYS A 138 -2.97 4.02 -5.79
N TYR A 139 -3.56 2.84 -5.95
CA TYR A 139 -4.98 2.74 -6.27
C TYR A 139 -5.64 1.58 -5.54
N MET A 140 -6.96 1.69 -5.42
CA MET A 140 -7.82 0.64 -4.93
C MET A 140 -9.02 0.51 -5.85
N VAL A 141 -9.54 -0.71 -5.98
CA VAL A 141 -10.77 -0.98 -6.73
C VAL A 141 -11.64 -1.96 -5.93
N THR A 142 -12.93 -1.66 -5.91
CA THR A 142 -13.98 -2.43 -5.22
C THR A 142 -15.07 -2.81 -6.20
N ASP A 143 -16.14 -3.45 -5.74
CA ASP A 143 -17.32 -3.74 -6.56
C ASP A 143 -18.16 -2.50 -6.91
N GLY A 144 -18.08 -1.42 -6.13
CA GLY A 144 -18.90 -0.21 -6.33
C GLY A 144 -18.12 1.07 -6.70
N ALA A 145 -16.83 1.12 -6.36
CA ALA A 145 -15.99 2.30 -6.54
C ALA A 145 -14.51 1.98 -6.80
N ALA A 146 -13.80 2.97 -7.34
CA ALA A 146 -12.35 2.97 -7.47
C ALA A 146 -11.76 4.24 -6.84
N TYR A 147 -10.59 4.12 -6.25
CA TYR A 147 -9.77 5.23 -5.77
C TYR A 147 -8.42 5.22 -6.46
N ILE A 148 -7.97 6.36 -6.97
CA ILE A 148 -6.62 6.55 -7.52
C ILE A 148 -6.03 7.79 -6.85
N GLY A 149 -4.86 7.67 -6.23
CA GLY A 149 -4.24 8.81 -5.54
C GLY A 149 -2.72 8.87 -5.70
N ASN A 150 -2.10 9.76 -4.93
CA ASN A 150 -0.64 9.94 -4.94
C ASN A 150 0.07 9.40 -3.69
N PHE A 151 -0.68 9.09 -2.62
CA PHE A 151 -0.11 8.62 -1.36
C PHE A 151 0.02 7.10 -1.28
N ASP A 152 1.21 6.66 -0.91
CA ASP A 152 1.42 5.29 -0.44
C ASP A 152 0.70 5.05 0.88
N TRP A 153 0.43 3.79 1.19
CA TRP A 153 -0.38 3.42 2.35
C TRP A 153 0.49 3.36 3.61
N VAL A 154 1.11 4.51 3.89
CA VAL A 154 2.05 4.78 4.97
C VAL A 154 1.54 5.94 5.79
N GLY A 155 1.61 5.86 7.13
CA GLY A 155 1.01 6.86 8.01
C GLY A 155 1.52 8.28 7.80
N ASN A 156 2.83 8.47 7.57
CA ASN A 156 3.40 9.78 7.23
C ASN A 156 2.78 10.40 5.97
N ALA A 157 2.42 9.59 4.97
CA ALA A 157 1.85 10.09 3.72
C ALA A 157 0.56 10.88 3.97
N PHE A 158 -0.32 10.36 4.81
CA PHE A 158 -1.61 11.00 5.11
C PHE A 158 -1.56 12.04 6.24
N THR A 159 -0.51 12.04 7.06
CA THR A 159 -0.44 12.90 8.26
C THR A 159 0.48 14.12 8.09
N GLN A 160 1.46 14.06 7.19
CA GLN A 160 2.50 15.07 7.06
C GLN A 160 2.66 15.64 5.64
N ASN A 161 1.98 15.08 4.63
CA ASN A 161 2.09 15.53 3.24
C ASN A 161 0.77 16.07 2.69
N ALA A 162 0.86 16.78 1.56
CA ALA A 162 -0.29 17.15 0.72
C ALA A 162 -0.30 16.26 -0.54
N GLY A 163 -1.50 15.85 -0.97
CA GLY A 163 -1.70 14.86 -2.04
C GLY A 163 -3.00 15.09 -2.78
N ALA A 164 -3.30 14.27 -3.76
CA ALA A 164 -4.58 14.33 -4.46
C ALA A 164 -5.07 12.92 -4.73
N GLY A 165 -6.38 12.76 -4.65
CA GLY A 165 -7.10 11.52 -4.88
C GLY A 165 -8.27 11.72 -5.84
N LEU A 166 -8.67 10.65 -6.51
CA LEU A 166 -9.84 10.61 -7.36
C LEU A 166 -10.68 9.40 -6.98
N VAL A 167 -11.91 9.62 -6.54
CA VAL A 167 -12.90 8.57 -6.35
C VAL A 167 -13.83 8.52 -7.56
N ILE A 168 -13.97 7.32 -8.12
CA ILE A 168 -14.86 7.04 -9.24
C ILE A 168 -15.91 6.07 -8.75
N ASN A 169 -17.14 6.54 -8.59
CA ASN A 169 -18.29 5.74 -8.21
C ASN A 169 -19.09 5.35 -9.45
N GLN A 170 -19.49 4.08 -9.55
CA GLN A 170 -20.36 3.65 -10.64
C GLN A 170 -21.83 3.75 -10.18
N ALA A 171 -22.53 4.78 -10.67
CA ALA A 171 -23.97 4.92 -10.44
C ALA A 171 -24.80 3.88 -11.22
N ASP A 172 -24.28 3.36 -12.34
CA ASP A 172 -25.02 2.48 -13.25
C ASP A 172 -24.32 1.13 -13.44
N ALA A 173 -24.76 0.11 -12.71
CA ALA A 173 -24.23 -1.26 -12.71
C ALA A 173 -24.34 -2.00 -14.07
N GLY A 174 -25.04 -1.43 -15.05
CA GLY A 174 -25.37 -2.09 -16.33
C GLY A 174 -24.30 -2.01 -17.43
N ASN A 175 -23.35 -1.08 -17.37
CA ASN A 175 -22.47 -0.84 -18.53
C ASN A 175 -21.19 -1.74 -18.50
N SER A 176 -20.89 -2.39 -19.62
CA SER A 176 -19.72 -3.26 -19.82
C SER A 176 -18.40 -2.48 -19.92
N THR A 177 -18.46 -1.16 -20.11
CA THR A 177 -17.31 -0.24 -20.28
C THR A 177 -16.88 0.50 -19.01
N SER A 178 -17.38 0.12 -17.84
CA SER A 178 -17.07 0.77 -16.56
C SER A 178 -15.57 0.88 -16.27
N ILE A 179 -15.13 2.08 -15.85
CA ILE A 179 -13.75 2.33 -15.37
C ILE A 179 -13.39 1.38 -14.22
N ILE A 180 -14.34 1.01 -13.36
CA ILE A 180 -14.12 0.04 -12.28
C ILE A 180 -13.73 -1.32 -12.84
N LYS A 181 -14.43 -1.79 -13.89
CA LYS A 181 -14.11 -3.06 -14.56
C LYS A 181 -12.73 -3.00 -15.21
N GLN A 182 -12.40 -1.88 -15.87
CA GLN A 182 -11.10 -1.68 -16.50
C GLN A 182 -9.97 -1.66 -15.45
N LEU A 183 -10.13 -0.92 -14.35
CA LEU A 183 -9.13 -0.83 -13.29
C LEU A 183 -8.97 -2.17 -12.56
N LYS A 184 -10.06 -2.90 -12.34
CA LYS A 184 -10.01 -4.28 -11.85
C LYS A 184 -9.23 -5.19 -12.80
N ALA A 185 -9.43 -5.07 -14.12
CA ALA A 185 -8.69 -5.85 -15.10
C ALA A 185 -7.18 -5.52 -15.08
N VAL A 186 -6.81 -4.25 -14.89
CA VAL A 186 -5.41 -3.83 -14.68
C VAL A 186 -4.83 -4.48 -13.41
N PHE A 187 -5.58 -4.44 -12.30
CA PHE A 187 -5.16 -5.11 -11.07
C PHE A 187 -4.97 -6.61 -11.28
N GLU A 188 -5.92 -7.28 -11.91
CA GLU A 188 -5.86 -8.73 -12.11
C GLU A 188 -4.73 -9.13 -13.07
N ARG A 189 -4.48 -8.34 -14.11
CA ARG A 189 -3.30 -8.52 -14.98
C ARG A 189 -2.01 -8.50 -14.17
N ASP A 190 -1.81 -7.48 -13.33
CA ASP A 190 -0.61 -7.37 -12.50
C ASP A 190 -0.54 -8.49 -11.46
N TRP A 191 -1.67 -8.81 -10.83
CA TRP A 191 -1.80 -9.85 -9.81
C TRP A 191 -1.47 -11.26 -10.30
N TYR A 192 -1.84 -11.59 -11.54
CA TYR A 192 -1.55 -12.89 -12.16
C TYR A 192 -0.25 -12.90 -12.99
N SER A 193 0.44 -11.75 -13.10
CA SER A 193 1.75 -11.69 -13.75
C SER A 193 2.82 -12.48 -12.99
N HIS A 194 3.90 -12.82 -13.69
CA HIS A 194 5.03 -13.51 -13.07
C HIS A 194 5.80 -12.63 -12.07
N TYR A 195 5.62 -11.31 -12.10
CA TYR A 195 6.20 -10.35 -11.14
C TYR A 195 5.51 -10.40 -9.77
N ALA A 196 4.27 -10.89 -9.69
CA ALA A 196 3.50 -10.92 -8.44
C ALA A 196 3.74 -12.23 -7.67
N LYS A 197 4.65 -12.18 -6.69
CA LYS A 197 5.10 -13.32 -5.88
C LYS A 197 4.47 -13.36 -4.49
N SER A 198 4.16 -14.55 -4.00
CA SER A 198 3.88 -14.77 -2.59
C SER A 198 5.19 -14.92 -1.83
N LEU A 199 5.71 -13.84 -1.27
CA LEU A 199 6.94 -13.90 -0.46
C LEU A 199 6.64 -14.47 0.92
N GLN A 200 7.42 -15.48 1.32
CA GLN A 200 7.42 -15.98 2.69
C GLN A 200 8.42 -15.16 3.52
N PRO A 201 8.09 -14.76 4.76
CA PRO A 201 9.00 -14.00 5.63
C PRO A 201 10.39 -14.64 5.79
N THR A 202 10.44 -15.98 5.78
CA THR A 202 11.66 -16.78 5.93
C THR A 202 12.48 -16.93 4.64
N LYS A 203 11.92 -16.59 3.48
CA LYS A 203 12.58 -16.67 2.16
C LYS A 203 12.85 -15.29 1.57
N ILE A 204 12.72 -14.22 2.36
CA ILE A 204 13.14 -12.91 1.91
C ILE A 204 14.64 -13.01 1.65
N PRO A 205 15.11 -12.85 0.39
CA PRO A 205 16.54 -12.89 0.11
C PRO A 205 17.22 -11.84 1.00
N ASN A 206 18.50 -12.04 1.32
CA ASN A 206 19.31 -11.32 2.33
C ASN A 206 19.43 -9.77 2.18
N CYS A 207 18.45 -9.07 1.62
CA CYS A 207 18.23 -7.63 1.67
C CYS A 207 18.37 -7.04 3.10
N PHE A 208 18.04 -7.80 4.15
CA PHE A 208 18.08 -7.31 5.54
C PHE A 208 19.48 -7.18 6.15
N ASN A 209 20.41 -8.07 5.79
CA ASN A 209 21.72 -8.11 6.42
C ASN A 209 22.54 -6.85 6.15
N HIS A 210 22.28 -6.15 5.05
CA HIS A 210 23.02 -4.95 4.70
C HIS A 210 22.50 -3.66 5.37
N LYS A 211 21.19 -3.53 5.64
CA LYS A 211 20.62 -2.38 6.39
C LYS A 211 21.07 -2.41 7.85
N LEU A 212 21.11 -3.60 8.47
CA LEU A 212 21.66 -3.80 9.82
C LEU A 212 23.15 -3.41 9.87
N ASN A 213 23.97 -3.88 8.94
CA ASN A 213 25.39 -3.54 8.91
C ASN A 213 25.66 -2.03 8.70
N LYS A 214 24.83 -1.33 7.91
CA LYS A 214 24.95 0.12 7.70
C LYS A 214 24.51 0.94 8.93
N ALA A 215 23.46 0.50 9.62
CA ALA A 215 23.03 1.13 10.88
C ALA A 215 24.05 0.93 12.00
N THR A 216 24.70 -0.24 12.07
CA THR A 216 25.78 -0.51 13.02
C THR A 216 27.02 0.32 12.69
N SER A 217 27.45 0.38 11.42
CA SER A 217 28.60 1.19 10.99
C SER A 217 28.43 2.68 11.24
N ASN A 218 27.22 3.24 11.05
CA ASN A 218 26.94 4.65 11.36
C ASN A 218 26.94 4.93 12.88
N LYS A 219 26.53 3.95 13.71
CA LYS A 219 26.63 4.08 15.18
C LYS A 219 28.08 4.03 15.65
N THR A 220 28.92 3.17 15.08
CA THR A 220 30.36 3.12 15.43
C THR A 220 31.14 4.34 14.95
N ALA A 221 30.73 4.94 13.83
CA ALA A 221 31.32 6.19 13.34
C ALA A 221 30.99 7.38 14.26
N MET A 222 29.78 7.42 14.84
CA MET A 222 29.40 8.47 15.81
C MET A 222 30.01 8.27 17.19
N SER A 223 30.38 7.04 17.60
CA SER A 223 31.05 6.78 18.88
C SER A 223 32.57 7.05 18.85
N ASN A 224 33.18 7.12 17.67
CA ASN A 224 34.61 7.38 17.49
C ASN A 224 34.94 8.86 17.23
N VAL A 225 33.94 9.74 17.37
CA VAL A 225 34.11 11.20 17.34
C VAL A 225 33.66 11.73 18.71
N ASN A 226 34.47 11.48 19.73
CA ASN A 226 34.49 12.16 21.02
C ASN A 226 35.87 12.01 21.64
#